data_AF-A0A9P0LHH7-F1
#
_entry.id   AF-A0A9P0LHH7-F1
#
_cell.length_a   1.000
_cell.length_b   1.000
_cell.length_c   1.000
_cell.angle_alpha   90.00
_cell.angle_beta   90.00
_cell.angle_gamma   90.00
#
_symmetry.space_group_name_H-M   'P 1'
#
loop_
_entity.id
_entity.type
_entity.pdbx_description
1 polymer ?
#
loop_
_entity_poly.entity_id
_entity_poly.type
_entity_poly.pdbx_seq_one_letter_code
_entity_poly.pdbx_strand_id
1 'polypeptide(L)'
;MMDTETYNHLLKSVNPYIERQNTCMRKAISAHERLSATLRFLATGRSYKDLEFTTIMSKQSLSEIIPETCDVIYRVLKKDFLKDNMSASNKTSDKFHCKFKLIRMN
;
A
#
# COMPACT_ATOMS: atom_id res chain seq x y z
N MET A 1 -6.58 13.74 11.72
CA MET A 1 -7.17 12.67 10.89
C MET A 1 -6.95 13.05 9.43
N MET A 2 -6.73 12.07 8.55
CA MET A 2 -6.70 12.33 7.10
C MET A 2 -8.09 12.74 6.66
N ASP A 3 -8.21 13.82 5.88
CA ASP A 3 -9.50 14.25 5.37
C ASP A 3 -10.07 13.23 4.37
N THR A 4 -11.38 13.02 4.41
CA THR A 4 -12.08 12.05 3.56
C THR A 4 -11.87 12.35 2.07
N GLU A 5 -11.78 13.62 1.70
CA GLU A 5 -11.54 14.04 0.32
C GLU A 5 -10.13 13.67 -0.14
N THR A 6 -9.13 13.87 0.73
CA THR A 6 -7.74 13.47 0.46
C THR A 6 -7.63 11.95 0.31
N TYR A 7 -8.33 11.20 1.17
CA TYR A 7 -8.38 9.74 1.07
C TYR A 7 -9.02 9.28 -0.25
N ASN A 8 -10.15 9.87 -0.63
CA ASN A 8 -10.84 9.53 -1.87
C ASN A 8 -10.03 9.91 -3.11
N HIS A 9 -9.32 11.05 -3.08
CA HIS A 9 -8.41 11.44 -4.15
C HIS A 9 -7.27 10.44 -4.29
N LEU A 10 -6.62 10.08 -3.18
CA LEU A 10 -5.56 9.07 -3.17
C LEU A 10 -6.10 7.73 -3.69
N LEU A 11 -7.27 7.29 -3.20
CA LEU A 11 -7.92 6.06 -3.61
C LEU A 11 -8.15 6.04 -5.13
N LYS A 12 -8.71 7.11 -5.71
CA LYS A 12 -8.90 7.21 -7.16
C LYS A 12 -7.59 7.09 -7.93
N SER A 13 -6.51 7.70 -7.44
CA SER A 13 -5.20 7.66 -8.09
C SER A 13 -4.53 6.30 -7.98
N VAL A 14 -4.67 5.60 -6.85
CA VAL A 14 -4.08 4.26 -6.67
C VAL A 14 -4.96 3.15 -7.25
N ASN A 15 -6.28 3.34 -7.33
CA ASN A 15 -7.25 2.34 -7.82
C ASN A 15 -6.81 1.66 -9.11
N PRO A 16 -6.44 2.37 -10.20
CA PRO A 16 -6.05 1.71 -11.45
C PRO A 16 -4.80 0.82 -11.35
N TYR A 17 -4.01 0.92 -10.28
CA TYR A 17 -2.80 0.14 -10.07
C TYR A 17 -2.99 -1.01 -9.05
N ILE A 18 -3.94 -0.89 -8.12
CA ILE A 18 -4.18 -1.89 -7.06
C ILE A 18 -5.51 -2.62 -7.23
N GLU A 19 -6.35 -2.24 -8.19
CA GLU A 19 -7.59 -2.92 -8.49
C GLU A 19 -7.28 -4.32 -9.04
N ARG A 20 -7.64 -5.36 -8.26
CA ARG A 20 -7.59 -6.75 -8.72
C ARG A 20 -8.98 -7.15 -9.18
N GLN A 21 -9.06 -7.78 -10.34
CA GLN A 21 -10.32 -8.34 -10.84
C GLN A 21 -10.85 -9.41 -9.88
N ASN A 22 -12.15 -9.33 -9.60
CA ASN A 22 -12.89 -10.38 -8.92
C ASN A 22 -12.79 -11.66 -9.77
N THR A 23 -12.31 -12.75 -9.18
CA THR A 23 -12.36 -14.06 -9.84
C THR A 23 -13.64 -14.78 -9.43
N CYS A 24 -14.17 -15.62 -10.32
CA CYS A 24 -15.45 -16.32 -10.13
C CYS A 24 -15.53 -17.15 -8.82
N MET A 25 -14.39 -17.48 -8.20
CA MET A 25 -14.31 -18.27 -6.97
C MET A 25 -14.15 -17.44 -5.68
N ARG A 26 -13.74 -16.16 -5.74
CA ARG A 26 -13.51 -15.34 -4.53
C ARG A 26 -13.68 -13.85 -4.84
N LYS A 27 -14.43 -13.13 -4.00
CA LYS A 27 -14.42 -11.65 -4.01
C LYS A 27 -12.97 -11.19 -3.81
N ALA A 28 -12.45 -10.46 -4.78
CA ALA A 28 -11.14 -9.83 -4.67
C ALA A 28 -11.20 -8.78 -3.56
N ILE A 29 -10.10 -8.64 -2.84
CA ILE A 29 -9.95 -7.58 -1.85
C ILE A 29 -9.98 -6.26 -2.61
N SER A 30 -10.95 -5.42 -2.27
CA SER A 30 -11.17 -4.16 -2.97
C SER A 30 -9.97 -3.22 -2.80
N ALA A 31 -9.75 -2.34 -3.77
CA ALA A 31 -8.70 -1.31 -3.67
C ALA A 31 -8.80 -0.49 -2.37
N HIS A 32 -10.03 -0.24 -1.91
CA HIS A 32 -10.31 0.42 -0.63
C HIS A 32 -9.74 -0.35 0.56
N GLU A 33 -10.02 -1.66 0.67
CA GLU A 33 -9.52 -2.50 1.76
C GLU A 33 -8.00 -2.59 1.74
N ARG A 34 -7.41 -2.77 0.55
CA ARG A 34 -5.94 -2.81 0.36
C ARG A 34 -5.29 -1.51 0.84
N LEU A 35 -5.84 -0.36 0.44
CA LEU A 35 -5.34 0.96 0.82
C LEU A 35 -5.50 1.19 2.33
N SER A 36 -6.67 0.88 2.89
CA SER A 36 -6.95 1.05 4.31
C SER A 36 -6.04 0.19 5.20
N ALA A 37 -5.78 -1.06 4.81
CA ALA A 37 -4.84 -1.92 5.53
C ALA A 37 -3.41 -1.36 5.50
N THR A 38 -2.99 -0.85 4.34
CA THR A 38 -1.66 -0.25 4.16
C THR A 38 -1.50 1.03 4.97
N LEU A 39 -2.49 1.93 4.95
CA LEU A 39 -2.47 3.14 5.76
C LEU A 39 -2.47 2.82 7.26
N ARG A 40 -3.21 1.80 7.68
CA ARG A 40 -3.18 1.34 9.08
C ARG A 40 -1.82 0.80 9.47
N PHE A 41 -1.17 0.03 8.59
CA PHE A 41 0.20 -0.42 8.80
C PHE A 41 1.17 0.75 8.94
N LEU A 42 1.08 1.76 8.06
CA LEU A 42 1.94 2.95 8.10
C LEU A 42 1.69 3.81 9.34
N ALA A 43 0.43 3.97 9.75
CA ALA A 43 0.05 4.78 10.91
C ALA A 43 0.42 4.11 12.24
N THR A 44 0.33 2.79 12.32
CA THR A 44 0.57 2.05 13.57
C THR A 44 1.97 1.45 13.67
N GLY A 45 2.64 1.18 12.54
CA GLY A 45 3.96 0.54 12.49
C GLY A 45 3.99 -0.89 13.05
N ARG A 46 2.83 -1.53 13.25
CA ARG A 46 2.71 -2.84 13.91
C ARG A 46 3.05 -4.00 12.97
N SER A 47 3.28 -5.18 13.56
CA SER A 47 3.56 -6.40 12.80
C SER A 47 2.35 -6.86 11.98
N TYR A 48 2.58 -7.66 10.93
CA TYR A 48 1.48 -8.21 10.13
C TYR A 48 0.53 -9.12 10.92
N LYS A 49 1.01 -9.79 11.99
CA LYS A 49 0.15 -10.59 12.88
C LYS A 49 -0.84 -9.70 13.61
N ASP A 50 -0.38 -8.59 14.18
CA ASP A 50 -1.26 -7.63 14.86
C ASP A 50 -2.24 -6.98 13.87
N LEU A 51 -1.78 -6.76 12.64
CA LEU A 51 -2.61 -6.20 11.58
C LEU A 51 -3.69 -7.19 11.11
N GLU A 52 -3.40 -8.49 11.06
CA GLU A 52 -4.37 -9.55 10.78
C GLU A 52 -5.49 -9.62 11.83
N PHE A 53 -5.22 -9.31 13.10
CA PHE A 53 -6.29 -9.21 14.11
C PHE A 53 -7.20 -7.99 13.91
N THR A 54 -6.68 -6.92 13.31
CA THR A 54 -7.42 -5.66 13.14
C THR A 54 -8.02 -5.49 11.74
N THR A 55 -7.52 -6.23 10.76
CA THR A 55 -7.94 -6.20 9.36
C THR A 55 -8.52 -7.57 8.99
N ILE A 56 -9.56 -7.63 8.15
CA ILE A 56 -10.21 -8.91 7.76
C ILE A 56 -9.33 -9.66 6.73
N MET A 57 -8.02 -9.51 6.80
CA MET A 57 -7.06 -9.94 5.80
C MET A 57 -6.01 -10.84 6.44
N SER A 58 -5.75 -11.98 5.81
CA SER A 58 -4.73 -12.91 6.30
C SER A 58 -3.33 -12.30 6.24
N LYS A 59 -2.44 -12.71 7.15
CA LYS A 59 -1.02 -12.32 7.14
C LYS A 59 -0.38 -12.50 5.77
N GLN A 60 -0.70 -13.59 5.08
CA GLN A 60 -0.19 -13.87 3.73
C GLN A 60 -0.62 -12.78 2.75
N SER A 61 -1.91 -12.45 2.70
CA SER A 61 -2.46 -11.42 1.83
C SER A 61 -1.84 -10.06 2.13
N LEU A 62 -1.72 -9.71 3.42
CA LEU A 62 -1.10 -8.47 3.87
C LEU A 62 0.37 -8.36 3.45
N SER A 63 1.12 -9.46 3.53
CA SER A 63 2.54 -9.48 3.17
C SER A 63 2.81 -9.21 1.68
N GLU A 64 1.82 -9.49 0.82
CA GLU A 64 1.87 -9.21 -0.62
C GLU A 64 1.30 -7.82 -0.93
N ILE A 65 0.17 -7.48 -0.29
CA ILE A 65 -0.60 -6.28 -0.61
C ILE A 65 0.07 -5.01 -0.09
N ILE A 66 0.62 -5.02 1.13
CA ILE A 66 1.21 -3.82 1.75
C ILE A 66 2.40 -3.28 0.94
N PRO A 67 3.42 -4.09 0.58
CA PRO A 67 4.53 -3.57 -0.22
C PRO A 67 4.09 -3.11 -1.62
N GLU A 68 3.18 -3.83 -2.28
CA GLU A 68 2.63 -3.43 -3.59
C GLU A 68 1.90 -2.07 -3.49
N THR A 69 1.03 -1.91 -2.50
CA THR A 69 0.25 -0.69 -2.29
C THR A 69 1.15 0.47 -1.89
N CYS A 70 2.15 0.25 -1.04
CA CYS A 70 3.15 1.26 -0.68
C CYS A 70 3.94 1.77 -1.89
N ASP A 71 4.35 0.87 -2.80
CA ASP A 71 5.07 1.25 -4.01
C ASP A 71 4.19 2.09 -4.94
N VAL A 72 2.91 1.71 -5.12
CA VAL A 72 1.94 2.49 -5.88
C VAL A 72 1.73 3.87 -5.27
N ILE A 73 1.49 3.96 -3.96
CA ILE A 73 1.31 5.24 -3.24
C ILE A 73 2.54 6.11 -3.48
N TYR A 74 3.75 5.56 -3.32
CA TYR A 74 4.98 6.29 -3.55
C TYR A 74 5.09 6.80 -4.99
N ARG A 75 4.74 5.98 -6.00
CA ARG A 75 4.76 6.39 -7.41
C ARG A 75 3.77 7.50 -7.71
N VAL A 76 2.54 7.40 -7.18
CA VAL A 76 1.49 8.41 -7.34
C VAL A 76 1.94 9.73 -6.70
N LEU A 77 2.33 9.69 -5.43
CA LEU A 77 2.83 10.87 -4.73
C LEU A 77 4.05 11.46 -5.42
N LYS A 78 5.03 10.64 -5.80
CA LYS A 78 6.22 11.07 -6.54
C LYS A 78 5.83 11.73 -7.86
N LYS A 79 4.82 11.24 -8.57
CA LYS A 79 4.34 11.86 -9.81
C LYS A 79 3.72 13.23 -9.55
N ASP A 80 2.92 13.38 -8.48
CA ASP A 80 2.34 14.67 -8.09
C ASP A 80 3.42 15.66 -7.63
N PHE A 81 4.37 15.24 -6.78
CA PHE A 81 5.46 16.10 -6.28
C PHE A 81 6.54 16.42 -7.33
N LEU A 82 6.86 15.49 -8.26
CA LEU A 82 7.80 15.75 -9.35
C LEU A 82 7.21 16.61 -10.46
N LYS A 83 5.87 16.65 -10.60
CA LYS A 83 5.23 17.59 -11.51
C LYS A 83 5.54 19.04 -11.13
N ASP A 84 5.79 19.29 -9.84
CA ASP A 84 6.18 20.61 -9.33
C ASP A 84 7.69 20.90 -9.40
N ASN A 85 8.57 19.91 -9.56
CA ASN A 85 10.03 20.17 -9.67
C ASN A 85 10.75 19.15 -10.54
N MET A 86 11.25 19.59 -11.70
CA MET A 86 12.33 18.91 -12.43
C MET A 86 13.55 18.76 -11.50
N SER A 87 13.78 17.58 -10.94
CA SER A 87 15.11 16.94 -10.83
C SER A 87 15.09 15.68 -9.96
N ALA A 88 15.92 14.74 -10.38
CA ALA A 88 16.12 13.38 -9.91
C ALA A 88 16.07 13.11 -8.40
N SER A 89 15.49 11.96 -8.03
CA SER A 89 16.07 11.03 -7.04
C SER A 89 15.41 9.65 -7.10
N ASN A 90 16.13 8.69 -7.66
CA ASN A 90 15.76 7.29 -7.77
C ASN A 90 16.69 6.47 -6.86
N LYS A 91 16.47 6.47 -5.54
CA LYS A 91 17.30 5.67 -4.60
C LYS A 91 16.56 5.02 -3.42
N THR A 92 15.23 5.13 -3.33
CA THR A 92 14.50 4.66 -2.13
C THR A 92 13.83 3.29 -2.30
N SER A 93 13.65 2.79 -3.53
CA SER A 93 13.08 1.45 -3.78
C SER A 93 13.89 0.32 -3.15
N ASP A 94 15.22 0.40 -3.21
CA ASP A 94 16.08 -0.69 -2.75
C ASP A 94 16.09 -0.84 -1.23
N LYS A 95 15.90 0.27 -0.50
CA LYS A 95 15.97 0.26 0.98
C LYS A 95 14.69 -0.27 1.63
N PHE A 96 13.52 -0.01 1.04
CA PHE A 96 12.27 -0.61 1.51
C PHE A 96 12.19 -2.10 1.13
N HIS A 97 12.62 -2.49 -0.06
CA HIS A 97 12.67 -3.90 -0.45
C HIS A 97 13.61 -4.72 0.44
N CYS A 98 14.80 -4.20 0.76
CA CYS A 98 15.74 -4.86 1.68
C CYS A 98 15.22 -4.98 3.12
N LYS A 99 14.53 -3.97 3.66
CA LYS A 99 13.98 -4.04 5.03
C LYS A 99 12.80 -5.01 5.13
N PHE A 100 11.98 -5.13 4.08
CA PHE A 100 10.87 -6.08 4.04
C PHE A 100 11.30 -7.54 3.83
N LYS A 101 12.39 -7.79 3.09
CA LYS A 101 12.91 -9.16 2.89
C LYS A 101 13.39 -9.78 4.22
N LEU A 102 13.87 -8.96 5.16
CA LEU A 102 14.30 -9.38 6.49
C LEU A 102 13.14 -9.84 7.40
N ILE A 103 11.92 -9.35 7.18
CA ILE A 103 10.71 -9.77 7.92
C ILE A 103 10.18 -11.12 7.40
N ARG A 104 10.61 -11.56 6.20
CA ARG A 104 10.21 -12.84 5.60
C ARG A 104 11.05 -14.04 6.08
N MET A 105 12.10 -13.81 6.89
CA MET A 105 13.01 -14.86 7.41
C MET A 105 12.87 -15.13 8.92
N ASN A 106 11.75 -14.74 9.55
CA ASN A 106 11.42 -15.11 10.94
C ASN A 106 9.99 -15.63 11.07
#